data_AF-A0A258ZTZ6-F1
#
_entry.id   AF-A0A258ZTZ6-F1
#
_cell.length_a   1.000
_cell.length_b   1.000
_cell.length_c   1.000
_cell.angle_alpha   90.00
_cell.angle_beta   90.00
_cell.angle_gamma   90.00
#
_symmetry.space_group_name_H-M   'P 1'
#
loop_
_entity.id
_entity.type
_entity.pdbx_description
1 polymer ?
#
loop_
_entity_poly.entity_id
_entity_poly.type
_entity_poly.pdbx_seq_one_letter_code
_entity_poly.pdbx_strand_id
1 'polypeptide(L)'
;MRRNRHSVGYALLAPHRSASHARSARLKAGCGGLPLRSTIVFCIALLAVLGLGAPAARAVETIAVRLDAKVTDLLPAVERQHTDNDRIQLSTAPGADGVVRRIEVRTTDGRPQGNWVTFALANNTDEQVDRLIVAPFYRMVGSGLFWPDLGNRRILSLTPSQGFKPERQAAPDADVFAVTLDPGSTVTFVAELTGPNLPQLYLWEPNAYKDKVNSFTLYHGIVIGIAGLLALFLTILFVVKGSVMFPAAAALAWAVLGYIGLDFSFWSKVFGLSPIAEQFWRAAGEAILTATLLVFLFAYLNLNRWHVRYMHVAAGWLVFLAALVAVALADAPMAAGIARLSLLAVAVAGLGVV
;
A
#
# COMPACT_ATOMS: atom_id res chain seq x y z
N MET A 1 36.91 -16.43 -78.62
CA MET A 1 38.25 -16.95 -78.94
C MET A 1 38.61 -18.02 -77.89
N ARG A 2 39.03 -19.20 -78.35
CA ARG A 2 39.68 -20.37 -77.70
C ARG A 2 39.79 -20.42 -76.15
N ARG A 3 39.30 -21.47 -75.48
CA ARG A 3 39.83 -22.87 -75.32
C ARG A 3 41.14 -23.00 -74.51
N ASN A 4 40.97 -23.65 -73.35
CA ASN A 4 41.59 -24.91 -72.90
C ASN A 4 43.02 -24.96 -72.34
N ARG A 5 43.15 -25.72 -71.24
CA ARG A 5 44.13 -26.81 -70.95
C ARG A 5 43.95 -27.21 -69.47
N HIS A 6 43.99 -28.45 -68.97
CA HIS A 6 44.43 -29.80 -69.40
C HIS A 6 43.72 -30.83 -68.47
N SER A 7 43.06 -31.90 -68.92
CA SER A 7 43.54 -33.29 -69.22
C SER A 7 44.32 -34.00 -68.10
N VAL A 8 44.23 -35.31 -67.79
CA VAL A 8 43.42 -36.52 -68.13
C VAL A 8 44.05 -37.65 -67.27
N GLY A 9 43.29 -38.68 -66.86
CA GLY A 9 43.85 -39.93 -66.34
C GLY A 9 42.79 -40.99 -66.01
N TYR A 10 42.64 -41.97 -66.93
CA TYR A 10 41.83 -43.20 -66.85
C TYR A 10 42.45 -44.20 -65.81
N ALA A 11 41.86 -45.29 -65.30
CA ALA A 11 41.02 -46.34 -65.89
C ALA A 11 40.66 -47.42 -64.83
N LEU A 12 39.48 -48.09 -64.97
CA LEU A 12 39.18 -49.54 -64.77
C LEU A 12 39.45 -50.19 -63.37
N LEU A 13 38.54 -50.91 -62.69
CA LEU A 13 37.74 -52.10 -63.09
C LEU A 13 36.58 -52.36 -62.08
N ALA A 14 35.54 -53.01 -62.58
CA ALA A 14 34.24 -53.32 -61.96
C ALA A 14 34.23 -54.64 -61.13
N PRO A 15 33.12 -55.40 -61.00
CA PRO A 15 31.92 -55.23 -60.14
C PRO A 15 31.59 -56.50 -59.31
N HIS A 16 30.61 -56.48 -58.39
CA HIS A 16 29.69 -57.63 -58.18
C HIS A 16 28.50 -57.34 -57.22
N ARG A 17 27.28 -57.58 -57.76
CA ARG A 17 26.01 -58.11 -57.16
C ARG A 17 25.51 -57.54 -55.81
N SER A 18 24.21 -57.30 -55.54
CA SER A 18 22.92 -57.76 -56.12
C SER A 18 21.82 -56.92 -55.41
N ALA A 19 20.92 -56.25 -56.14
CA ALA A 19 19.45 -56.52 -56.25
C ALA A 19 18.70 -56.62 -54.88
N SER A 20 17.53 -56.01 -54.62
CA SER A 20 16.35 -55.82 -55.49
C SER A 20 15.16 -55.18 -54.74
N HIS A 21 14.21 -54.59 -55.50
CA HIS A 21 12.76 -54.36 -55.24
C HIS A 21 12.35 -53.32 -54.16
N ALA A 22 11.69 -52.20 -54.45
CA ALA A 22 10.44 -51.88 -55.18
C ALA A 22 9.12 -52.17 -54.41
N ARG A 23 8.26 -51.14 -54.40
CA ARG A 23 6.78 -51.09 -54.27
C ARG A 23 6.14 -50.69 -52.92
N SER A 24 5.47 -49.54 -53.02
CA SER A 24 4.15 -49.18 -52.48
C SER A 24 3.38 -50.27 -51.74
N ALA A 25 3.01 -49.99 -50.48
CA ALA A 25 1.90 -50.66 -49.81
C ALA A 25 1.00 -49.63 -49.12
N ARG A 26 -0.27 -49.64 -49.52
CA ARG A 26 -1.42 -49.01 -48.87
C ARG A 26 -1.38 -49.31 -47.36
N LEU A 27 -1.41 -48.29 -46.51
CA LEU A 27 -1.82 -48.48 -45.12
C LEU A 27 -3.33 -48.71 -45.08
N LYS A 28 -3.71 -49.97 -44.84
CA LYS A 28 -5.06 -50.37 -44.45
C LYS A 28 -5.40 -49.71 -43.11
N ALA A 29 -6.57 -49.08 -43.07
CA ALA A 29 -7.28 -48.79 -41.83
C ALA A 29 -7.52 -50.11 -41.08
N GLY A 30 -6.85 -50.28 -39.95
CA GLY A 30 -7.10 -51.32 -38.98
C GLY A 30 -7.82 -50.72 -37.79
N CYS A 31 -9.15 -50.79 -37.80
CA CYS A 31 -9.98 -50.55 -36.63
C CYS A 31 -9.76 -51.72 -35.65
N GLY A 32 -8.71 -51.64 -34.85
CA GLY A 32 -8.44 -52.55 -33.74
C GLY A 32 -8.98 -51.92 -32.46
N GLY A 33 -10.09 -52.44 -31.95
CA GLY A 33 -10.73 -51.93 -30.74
C GLY A 33 -9.75 -51.90 -29.57
N LEU A 34 -9.53 -50.70 -29.01
CA LEU A 34 -8.89 -50.58 -27.69
C LEU A 34 -9.74 -51.38 -26.70
N PRO A 35 -9.16 -52.27 -25.89
CA PRO A 35 -9.92 -53.01 -24.90
C PRO A 35 -10.61 -52.03 -23.96
N LEU A 36 -11.92 -52.16 -23.77
CA LEU A 36 -12.80 -51.31 -22.96
C LEU A 36 -12.21 -51.00 -21.55
N ARG A 37 -11.39 -51.92 -21.03
CA ARG A 37 -10.63 -51.76 -19.78
C ARG A 37 -9.59 -50.64 -19.83
N SER A 38 -8.88 -50.48 -20.95
CA SER A 38 -7.84 -49.46 -21.11
C SER A 38 -8.44 -48.05 -21.20
N THR A 39 -9.61 -47.91 -21.83
CA THR A 39 -10.33 -46.63 -21.91
C THR A 39 -10.92 -46.24 -20.56
N ILE A 40 -11.44 -47.20 -19.78
CA ILE A 40 -11.93 -46.95 -18.41
C ILE A 40 -10.78 -46.55 -17.48
N VAL A 41 -9.63 -47.22 -17.54
CA VAL A 41 -8.44 -46.86 -16.75
C VAL A 41 -7.93 -45.46 -17.12
N PHE A 42 -7.94 -45.11 -18.41
CA PHE A 42 -7.56 -43.77 -18.85
C PHE A 42 -8.55 -42.69 -18.39
N CYS A 43 -9.85 -42.96 -18.45
CA CYS A 43 -10.88 -42.05 -17.94
C CYS A 43 -10.79 -41.87 -16.41
N ILE A 44 -10.52 -42.93 -15.66
CA ILE A 44 -10.33 -42.86 -14.19
C ILE A 44 -9.05 -42.11 -13.85
N ALA A 45 -7.96 -42.35 -14.58
CA ALA A 45 -6.71 -41.61 -14.40
C ALA A 45 -6.87 -40.12 -14.74
N LEU A 46 -7.62 -39.79 -15.79
CA LEU A 46 -7.92 -38.41 -16.17
C LEU A 46 -8.83 -37.71 -15.14
N LEU A 47 -9.83 -38.41 -14.59
CA LEU A 47 -10.66 -37.93 -13.49
C LEU A 47 -9.88 -37.75 -12.18
N ALA A 48 -8.91 -38.63 -11.90
CA ALA A 48 -8.04 -38.51 -10.72
C ALA A 48 -7.09 -37.29 -10.84
N VAL A 49 -6.56 -37.02 -12.04
CA VAL A 49 -5.71 -35.85 -12.31
C VAL A 49 -6.52 -34.55 -12.29
N LEU A 50 -7.77 -34.56 -12.76
CA LEU A 50 -8.68 -33.41 -12.68
C LEU A 50 -9.19 -33.15 -11.24
N GLY A 51 -9.27 -34.18 -10.39
CA GLY A 51 -9.66 -34.04 -8.98
C GLY A 51 -8.57 -33.44 -8.08
N LEU A 52 -7.30 -33.50 -8.49
CA LEU A 52 -6.15 -32.96 -7.75
C LEU A 52 -5.96 -31.44 -7.92
N GLY A 53 -6.76 -30.80 -8.78
CA GLY A 53 -6.73 -29.36 -9.05
C GLY A 53 -7.75 -28.52 -8.27
N ALA A 54 -8.49 -29.11 -7.33
CA ALA A 54 -9.35 -28.32 -6.46
C ALA A 54 -8.46 -27.38 -5.63
N PRO A 55 -8.71 -26.05 -5.61
CA PRO A 55 -7.99 -25.17 -4.72
C PRO A 55 -8.23 -25.69 -3.31
N ALA A 56 -7.18 -26.16 -2.65
CA ALA A 56 -7.25 -26.47 -1.23
C ALA A 56 -7.76 -25.19 -0.56
N ALA A 57 -8.98 -25.23 -0.05
CA ALA A 57 -9.51 -24.17 0.80
C ALA A 57 -8.57 -24.12 2.01
N ARG A 58 -7.60 -23.21 1.96
CA ARG A 58 -6.71 -23.00 3.09
C ARG A 58 -7.58 -22.48 4.21
N ALA A 59 -7.58 -23.20 5.32
CA ALA A 59 -8.19 -22.70 6.54
C ALA A 59 -7.43 -21.45 6.93
N VAL A 60 -8.17 -20.37 7.22
CA VAL A 60 -7.62 -19.10 7.68
C VAL A 60 -6.67 -19.36 8.85
N GLU A 61 -5.45 -18.82 8.75
CA GLU A 61 -4.44 -18.98 9.79
C GLU A 61 -4.93 -18.34 11.10
N THR A 62 -4.90 -19.13 12.18
CA THR A 62 -5.37 -18.72 13.50
C THR A 62 -4.25 -18.13 14.34
N ILE A 63 -4.46 -16.91 14.81
CA ILE A 63 -3.50 -16.18 15.64
C ILE A 63 -3.96 -16.32 17.09
N ALA A 64 -3.12 -16.96 17.90
CA ALA A 64 -3.38 -17.08 19.34
C ALA A 64 -3.22 -15.72 20.02
N VAL A 65 -4.29 -15.24 20.66
CA VAL A 65 -4.26 -14.03 21.46
C VAL A 65 -3.58 -14.33 22.79
N ARG A 66 -2.46 -13.64 23.02
CA ARG A 66 -1.70 -13.75 24.26
C ARG A 66 -2.11 -12.65 25.23
N LEU A 67 -2.24 -13.00 26.51
CA LEU A 67 -2.57 -12.06 27.58
C LEU A 67 -1.43 -11.07 27.87
N ASP A 68 -0.19 -11.55 27.77
CA ASP A 68 1.03 -10.77 28.06
C ASP A 68 1.52 -9.92 26.89
N ALA A 69 1.01 -10.17 25.68
CA ALA A 69 1.40 -9.44 24.48
C ALA A 69 0.66 -8.10 24.39
N LYS A 70 1.39 -7.01 24.62
CA LYS A 70 0.86 -5.63 24.46
C LYS A 70 0.44 -5.31 23.03
N VAL A 71 1.20 -5.83 22.06
CA VAL A 71 0.99 -5.61 20.62
C VAL A 71 1.32 -6.88 19.86
N THR A 72 0.43 -7.26 18.94
CA THR A 72 0.67 -8.35 17.98
C THR A 72 0.46 -7.82 16.57
N ASP A 73 1.40 -8.08 15.67
CA ASP A 73 1.23 -7.78 14.24
C ASP A 73 0.37 -8.86 13.60
N LEU A 74 -0.78 -8.47 13.05
CA LEU A 74 -1.72 -9.37 12.40
C LEU A 74 -1.43 -9.51 10.91
N LEU A 75 -0.66 -8.58 10.33
CA LEU A 75 -0.43 -8.51 8.89
C LEU A 75 0.14 -9.79 8.27
N PRO A 76 1.06 -10.54 8.91
CA PRO A 76 1.62 -11.76 8.33
C PRO A 76 0.60 -12.89 8.14
N ALA A 77 -0.43 -12.95 8.99
CA ALA A 77 -1.43 -14.01 9.01
C ALA A 77 -2.76 -13.57 8.36
N VAL A 78 -2.75 -12.42 7.66
CA VAL A 78 -3.89 -11.90 6.92
C VAL A 78 -3.95 -12.53 5.54
N GLU A 79 -5.10 -13.12 5.21
CA GLU A 79 -5.43 -13.52 3.86
C GLU A 79 -6.12 -12.36 3.13
N ARG A 80 -5.52 -11.91 2.02
CA ARG A 80 -6.09 -10.88 1.15
C ARG A 80 -6.91 -11.52 0.05
N GLN A 81 -8.12 -11.06 -0.14
CA GLN A 81 -9.02 -11.55 -1.17
C GLN A 81 -9.62 -10.38 -1.94
N HIS A 82 -9.75 -10.56 -3.25
CA HIS A 82 -10.40 -9.61 -4.14
C HIS A 82 -11.61 -10.31 -4.78
N THR A 83 -12.76 -9.62 -4.81
CA THR A 83 -13.97 -10.16 -5.43
C THR A 83 -14.46 -9.21 -6.51
N ASP A 84 -14.75 -9.77 -7.70
CA ASP A 84 -15.39 -9.07 -8.82
C ASP A 84 -16.91 -8.91 -8.62
N ASN A 85 -17.44 -9.41 -7.49
CA ASN A 85 -18.82 -9.33 -7.07
C ASN A 85 -18.94 -8.62 -5.71
N ASP A 86 -20.16 -8.23 -5.35
CA ASP A 86 -20.54 -7.52 -4.12
C ASP A 86 -20.43 -8.35 -2.83
N ARG A 87 -19.94 -9.59 -2.92
CA ARG A 87 -19.92 -10.55 -1.81
C ARG A 87 -18.69 -11.42 -1.81
N ILE A 88 -18.29 -11.81 -0.60
CA ILE A 88 -17.24 -12.77 -0.31
C ILE A 88 -17.84 -13.97 0.41
N GLN A 89 -17.52 -15.18 -0.06
CA GLN A 89 -17.84 -16.43 0.63
C GLN A 89 -16.55 -17.04 1.13
N LEU A 90 -16.44 -17.24 2.43
CA LEU A 90 -15.24 -17.82 3.03
C LEU A 90 -15.58 -18.89 4.06
N SER A 91 -14.66 -19.84 4.18
CA SER A 91 -14.66 -20.84 5.24
C SER A 91 -13.93 -20.27 6.45
N THR A 92 -14.60 -20.22 7.59
CA THR A 92 -14.01 -19.72 8.83
C THR A 92 -12.91 -20.65 9.32
N ALA A 93 -12.02 -20.16 10.17
CA ALA A 93 -11.19 -21.05 10.97
C ALA A 93 -12.09 -22.02 11.78
N PRO A 94 -11.61 -23.25 12.08
CA PRO A 94 -12.31 -24.16 12.97
C PRO A 94 -12.61 -23.47 14.30
N GLY A 95 -13.87 -23.49 14.71
CA GLY A 95 -14.27 -22.98 16.03
C GLY A 95 -13.72 -23.86 17.15
N ALA A 96 -14.06 -23.51 18.40
CA ALA A 96 -13.76 -24.34 19.58
C ALA A 96 -14.35 -25.76 19.46
N ASP A 97 -15.44 -25.89 18.69
CA ASP A 97 -16.14 -27.13 18.35
C ASP A 97 -15.51 -27.88 17.16
N GLY A 98 -14.44 -27.36 16.56
CA GLY A 98 -13.80 -27.91 15.37
C GLY A 98 -14.61 -27.73 14.09
N VAL A 99 -15.75 -27.03 14.14
CA VAL A 99 -16.65 -26.85 12.99
C VAL A 99 -16.21 -25.65 12.17
N VAL A 100 -15.98 -25.88 10.88
CA VAL A 100 -15.76 -24.84 9.89
C VAL A 100 -17.11 -24.35 9.38
N ARG A 101 -17.38 -23.05 9.52
CA ARG A 101 -18.61 -22.42 9.06
C ARG A 101 -18.34 -21.70 7.74
N ARG A 102 -19.37 -21.56 6.90
CA ARG A 102 -19.29 -20.71 5.71
C ARG A 102 -20.00 -19.40 6.01
N ILE A 103 -19.30 -18.29 5.85
CA ILE A 103 -19.88 -16.96 6.00
C ILE A 103 -19.90 -16.24 4.65
N GLU A 104 -21.01 -15.57 4.39
CA GLU A 104 -21.17 -14.68 3.23
C GLU A 104 -21.28 -13.25 3.76
N VAL A 105 -20.33 -12.39 3.37
CA VAL A 105 -20.34 -10.97 3.73
C VAL A 105 -20.52 -10.17 2.45
N ARG A 106 -21.34 -9.13 2.50
CA ARG A 106 -21.60 -8.21 1.38
C ARG A 106 -20.93 -6.88 1.62
N THR A 107 -20.56 -6.19 0.54
CA THR A 107 -19.98 -4.84 0.62
C THR A 107 -20.95 -3.88 1.31
N THR A 108 -20.45 -3.04 2.21
CA THR A 108 -21.27 -2.06 2.94
C THR A 108 -21.84 -1.00 2.01
N ASP A 109 -21.06 -0.62 1.00
CA ASP A 109 -21.39 0.49 0.09
C ASP A 109 -22.11 0.03 -1.20
N GLY A 110 -22.43 -1.27 -1.32
CA GLY A 110 -23.09 -1.85 -2.52
C GLY A 110 -22.24 -1.80 -3.79
N ARG A 111 -20.92 -1.67 -3.67
CA ARG A 111 -20.01 -1.65 -4.83
C ARG A 111 -19.96 -3.03 -5.47
N PRO A 112 -19.84 -3.12 -6.80
CA PRO A 112 -19.80 -4.40 -7.49
C PRO A 112 -18.50 -5.17 -7.22
N GLN A 113 -17.46 -4.52 -6.71
CA GLN A 113 -16.18 -5.15 -6.39
C GLN A 113 -15.79 -4.83 -4.95
N GLY A 114 -15.15 -5.79 -4.29
CA GLY A 114 -14.72 -5.67 -2.90
C GLY A 114 -13.27 -6.10 -2.70
N ASN A 115 -12.55 -5.35 -1.87
CA ASN A 115 -11.26 -5.77 -1.34
C ASN A 115 -11.48 -6.23 0.09
N TRP A 116 -10.97 -7.41 0.41
CA TRP A 116 -11.24 -8.06 1.68
C TRP A 116 -9.96 -8.54 2.33
N VAL A 117 -9.95 -8.52 3.66
CA VAL A 117 -8.93 -9.12 4.49
C VAL A 117 -9.60 -10.04 5.48
N THR A 118 -9.12 -11.26 5.59
CA THR A 118 -9.60 -12.25 6.55
C THR A 118 -8.47 -12.69 7.46
N PHE A 119 -8.74 -12.77 8.75
CA PHE A 119 -7.81 -13.28 9.76
C PHE A 119 -8.62 -13.89 10.90
N ALA A 120 -8.06 -14.88 11.59
CA ALA A 120 -8.73 -15.52 12.71
C ALA A 120 -7.96 -15.27 14.02
N LEU A 121 -8.68 -14.94 15.09
CA LEU A 121 -8.13 -14.76 16.42
C LEU A 121 -8.65 -15.89 17.32
N ALA A 122 -7.75 -16.56 18.02
CA ALA A 122 -8.07 -17.62 18.98
C ALA A 122 -7.75 -17.14 20.39
N ASN A 123 -8.76 -17.11 21.26
CA ASN A 123 -8.56 -16.90 22.69
C ASN A 123 -8.42 -18.27 23.37
N ASN A 124 -7.18 -18.67 23.68
CA ASN A 124 -6.89 -19.97 24.29
C ASN A 124 -6.94 -19.94 25.84
N THR A 125 -7.47 -18.88 26.43
CA THR A 125 -7.51 -18.67 27.88
C THR A 125 -8.90 -18.98 28.43
N ASP A 126 -8.97 -19.11 29.75
CA ASP A 126 -10.22 -19.36 30.48
C ASP A 126 -10.97 -18.05 30.85
N GLU A 127 -10.43 -16.90 30.44
CA GLU A 127 -11.02 -15.58 30.69
C GLU A 127 -11.38 -14.85 29.40
N GLN A 128 -12.38 -13.98 29.48
CA GLN A 128 -12.78 -13.15 28.35
C GLN A 128 -11.73 -12.06 28.13
N VAL A 129 -11.35 -11.84 26.87
CA VAL A 129 -10.26 -10.93 26.53
C VAL A 129 -10.76 -9.82 25.60
N ASP A 130 -10.57 -8.59 26.05
CA ASP A 130 -10.79 -7.39 25.23
C ASP A 130 -9.51 -6.96 24.53
N ARG A 131 -9.61 -6.69 23.22
CA ARG A 131 -8.51 -6.22 22.37
C ARG A 131 -8.98 -5.12 21.43
N LEU A 132 -8.00 -4.34 20.95
CA LEU A 132 -8.23 -3.32 19.94
C LEU A 132 -7.54 -3.74 18.64
N ILE A 133 -8.30 -3.83 17.55
CA ILE A 133 -7.77 -3.98 16.20
C ILE A 133 -7.53 -2.57 15.66
N VAL A 134 -6.28 -2.27 15.29
CA VAL A 134 -5.85 -0.93 14.89
C VAL A 134 -5.18 -0.98 13.52
N ALA A 135 -5.73 -0.21 12.58
CA ALA A 135 -5.15 0.00 11.25
C ALA A 135 -4.86 1.50 11.04
N PRO A 136 -3.60 1.95 11.15
CA PRO A 136 -3.23 3.36 11.00
C PRO A 136 -3.52 3.93 9.60
N PHE A 137 -3.96 5.20 9.54
CA PHE A 137 -4.23 5.89 8.27
C PHE A 137 -2.96 6.30 7.56
N TYR A 138 -2.05 7.01 8.24
CA TYR A 138 -0.89 7.62 7.60
C TYR A 138 0.43 7.22 8.28
N ARG A 139 1.46 7.01 7.47
CA ARG A 139 2.86 7.07 7.89
C ARG A 139 3.66 7.81 6.84
N MET A 140 4.42 8.82 7.26
CA MET A 140 5.43 9.43 6.39
C MET A 140 6.38 8.37 5.83
N VAL A 141 6.93 7.55 6.71
CA VAL A 141 7.85 6.47 6.34
C VAL A 141 7.09 5.38 5.59
N GLY A 142 7.48 5.14 4.34
CA GLY A 142 6.87 4.12 3.48
C GLY A 142 5.60 4.57 2.75
N SER A 143 5.22 5.86 2.81
CA SER A 143 4.09 6.39 2.02
C SER A 143 4.33 6.37 0.51
N GLY A 144 5.58 6.26 0.07
CA GLY A 144 5.97 6.33 -1.35
C GLY A 144 6.44 7.73 -1.75
N LEU A 145 7.27 7.80 -2.79
CA LEU A 145 7.84 9.06 -3.29
C LEU A 145 6.96 9.71 -4.36
N PHE A 146 6.52 8.93 -5.36
CA PHE A 146 5.78 9.42 -6.53
C PHE A 146 4.26 9.45 -6.32
N TRP A 147 3.74 8.49 -5.54
CA TRP A 147 2.32 8.35 -5.24
C TRP A 147 2.14 8.16 -3.73
N PRO A 148 2.38 9.23 -2.94
CA PRO A 148 2.30 9.17 -1.50
C PRO A 148 0.89 8.81 -1.04
N ASP A 149 0.80 7.88 -0.09
CA ASP A 149 -0.43 7.63 0.64
C ASP A 149 -0.67 8.75 1.65
N LEU A 150 -1.73 9.54 1.44
CA LEU A 150 -2.06 10.74 2.22
C LEU A 150 -3.02 10.47 3.38
N GLY A 151 -3.08 9.24 3.88
CA GLY A 151 -3.90 8.91 5.05
C GLY A 151 -5.30 8.43 4.69
N ASN A 152 -5.41 7.54 3.69
CA ASN A 152 -6.70 6.94 3.36
C ASN A 152 -7.22 6.04 4.50
N ARG A 153 -8.55 6.05 4.69
CA ARG A 153 -9.22 5.06 5.54
C ARG A 153 -8.91 3.66 5.04
N ARG A 154 -8.63 2.73 5.95
CA ARG A 154 -8.17 1.38 5.59
C ARG A 154 -9.32 0.39 5.57
N ILE A 155 -10.11 0.38 6.62
CA ILE A 155 -11.17 -0.60 6.87
C ILE A 155 -12.51 0.14 6.89
N LEU A 156 -13.43 -0.25 6.01
CA LEU A 156 -14.80 0.26 5.95
C LEU A 156 -15.69 -0.41 6.99
N SER A 157 -15.65 -1.73 7.03
CA SER A 157 -16.43 -2.56 7.95
C SER A 157 -15.61 -3.74 8.46
N LEU A 158 -15.94 -4.19 9.68
CA LEU A 158 -15.34 -5.38 10.28
C LEU A 158 -16.47 -6.29 10.76
N THR A 159 -16.55 -7.47 10.16
CA THR A 159 -17.61 -8.46 10.44
C THR A 159 -16.99 -9.67 11.11
N PRO A 160 -17.46 -10.06 12.31
CA PRO A 160 -17.03 -11.27 12.97
C PRO A 160 -17.83 -12.47 12.44
N SER A 161 -17.25 -13.67 12.48
CA SER A 161 -17.95 -14.90 12.17
C SER A 161 -18.94 -15.31 13.25
N GLN A 162 -18.67 -14.93 14.50
CA GLN A 162 -19.47 -15.24 15.69
C GLN A 162 -19.15 -14.26 16.83
N GLY A 163 -20.01 -14.22 17.85
CA GLY A 163 -19.84 -13.34 19.00
C GLY A 163 -20.36 -11.92 18.76
N PHE A 164 -19.78 -10.96 19.47
CA PHE A 164 -20.22 -9.57 19.45
C PHE A 164 -19.71 -8.83 18.21
N LYS A 165 -20.55 -7.96 17.65
CA LYS A 165 -20.15 -7.06 16.58
C LYS A 165 -19.07 -6.10 17.10
N PRO A 166 -17.91 -5.98 16.42
CA PRO A 166 -16.87 -5.03 16.80
C PRO A 166 -17.40 -3.60 16.85
N GLU A 167 -17.06 -2.88 17.91
CA GLU A 167 -17.41 -1.47 18.06
C GLU A 167 -16.28 -0.60 17.51
N ARG A 168 -16.60 0.25 16.53
CA ARG A 168 -15.62 1.19 15.98
C ARG A 168 -15.45 2.37 16.95
N GLN A 169 -14.21 2.64 17.35
CA GLN A 169 -13.87 3.81 18.14
C GLN A 169 -13.49 4.98 17.24
N ALA A 170 -13.90 6.19 17.63
CA ALA A 170 -13.53 7.41 16.92
C ALA A 170 -12.04 7.72 17.17
N ALA A 171 -11.22 7.59 16.13
CA ALA A 171 -9.83 8.00 16.13
C ALA A 171 -9.51 8.76 14.83
N PRO A 172 -8.79 9.91 14.91
CA PRO A 172 -8.48 10.72 13.73
C PRO A 172 -7.33 10.15 12.89
N ASP A 173 -6.50 9.28 13.47
CA ASP A 173 -5.23 8.80 12.91
C ASP A 173 -5.23 7.30 12.55
N ALA A 174 -6.29 6.56 12.91
CA ALA A 174 -6.42 5.13 12.64
C ALA A 174 -7.87 4.65 12.62
N ASP A 175 -8.12 3.53 11.94
CA ASP A 175 -9.32 2.72 12.17
C ASP A 175 -9.09 1.86 13.42
N VAL A 176 -9.90 2.07 14.46
CA VAL A 176 -9.83 1.33 15.72
C VAL A 176 -11.14 0.59 15.95
N PHE A 177 -11.05 -0.71 16.22
CA PHE A 177 -12.21 -1.55 16.56
C PHE A 177 -11.96 -2.27 17.89
N ALA A 178 -12.88 -2.11 18.83
CA ALA A 178 -12.93 -2.92 20.03
C ALA A 178 -13.54 -4.29 19.70
N VAL A 179 -12.83 -5.33 20.10
CA VAL A 179 -13.27 -6.71 19.97
C VAL A 179 -13.17 -7.42 21.31
N THR A 180 -14.18 -8.20 21.61
CA THR A 180 -14.27 -9.03 22.81
C THR A 180 -14.28 -10.49 22.37
N LEU A 181 -13.35 -11.27 22.91
CA LEU A 181 -13.19 -12.68 22.60
C LEU A 181 -13.54 -13.52 23.84
N ASP A 182 -14.53 -14.40 23.68
CA ASP A 182 -14.94 -15.30 24.74
C ASP A 182 -13.84 -16.34 25.05
N PRO A 183 -13.79 -16.88 26.28
CA PRO A 183 -12.84 -17.93 26.66
C PRO A 183 -12.90 -19.14 25.70
N GLY A 184 -11.74 -19.68 25.32
CA GLY A 184 -11.63 -20.85 24.44
C GLY A 184 -12.17 -20.65 23.01
N SER A 185 -12.56 -19.44 22.61
CA SER A 185 -13.22 -19.19 21.32
C SER A 185 -12.23 -18.85 20.20
N THR A 186 -12.54 -19.28 18.97
CA THR A 186 -11.84 -18.87 17.75
C THR A 186 -12.79 -18.09 16.85
N VAL A 187 -12.50 -16.81 16.60
CA VAL A 187 -13.35 -15.90 15.82
C VAL A 187 -12.61 -15.50 14.55
N THR A 188 -13.25 -15.72 13.40
CA THR A 188 -12.74 -15.23 12.11
C THR A 188 -13.32 -13.84 11.84
N PHE A 189 -12.46 -12.89 11.51
CA PHE A 189 -12.85 -11.54 11.15
C PHE A 189 -12.69 -11.31 9.66
N VAL A 190 -13.66 -10.61 9.09
CA VAL A 190 -13.69 -10.20 7.69
C VAL A 190 -13.70 -8.68 7.68
N ALA A 191 -12.62 -8.09 7.21
CA ALA A 191 -12.47 -6.65 7.06
C ALA A 191 -12.70 -6.27 5.59
N GLU A 192 -13.68 -5.40 5.35
CA GLU A 192 -13.87 -4.75 4.05
C GLU A 192 -12.89 -3.58 3.94
N LEU A 193 -12.04 -3.57 2.91
CA LEU A 193 -11.03 -2.55 2.70
C LEU A 193 -11.51 -1.47 1.73
N THR A 194 -11.11 -0.23 1.99
CA THR A 194 -11.35 0.89 1.05
C THR A 194 -10.56 0.73 -0.25
N GLY A 195 -9.39 0.09 -0.18
CA GLY A 195 -8.48 -0.12 -1.31
C GLY A 195 -7.70 -1.43 -1.19
N PRO A 196 -6.90 -1.79 -2.20
CA PRO A 196 -6.22 -3.09 -2.27
C PRO A 196 -5.07 -3.23 -1.26
N ASN A 197 -4.58 -2.11 -0.71
CA ASN A 197 -3.43 -2.08 0.17
C ASN A 197 -3.84 -1.86 1.62
N LEU A 198 -3.59 -2.88 2.45
CA LEU A 198 -3.55 -2.76 3.90
C LEU A 198 -2.07 -2.78 4.33
N PRO A 199 -1.48 -1.64 4.70
CA PRO A 199 -0.06 -1.58 5.00
C PRO A 199 0.25 -2.19 6.38
N GLN A 200 -0.66 -2.06 7.34
CA GLN A 200 -0.47 -2.48 8.72
C GLN A 200 -1.79 -2.87 9.35
N LEU A 201 -1.73 -3.87 10.23
CA LEU A 201 -2.85 -4.28 11.07
C LEU A 201 -2.30 -4.83 12.38
N TYR A 202 -2.67 -4.21 13.49
CA TYR A 202 -2.17 -4.61 14.81
C TYR A 202 -3.31 -4.96 15.74
N LEU A 203 -3.06 -5.94 16.62
CA LEU A 203 -3.89 -6.23 17.78
C LEU A 203 -3.21 -5.65 19.01
N TRP A 204 -3.89 -4.72 19.67
CA TRP A 204 -3.40 -4.03 20.85
C TRP A 204 -4.17 -4.43 22.10
N GLU A 205 -3.47 -4.44 23.23
CA GLU A 205 -4.10 -4.36 24.54
C GLU A 205 -4.67 -2.93 24.75
N PRO A 206 -5.91 -2.78 25.27
CA PRO A 206 -6.54 -1.46 25.43
C PRO A 206 -5.71 -0.45 26.25
N ASN A 207 -5.14 -0.87 27.38
CA ASN A 207 -4.35 0.01 28.24
C ASN A 207 -3.03 0.42 27.57
N ALA A 208 -2.33 -0.54 26.94
CA ALA A 208 -1.09 -0.26 26.21
C ALA A 208 -1.33 0.69 25.03
N TYR A 209 -2.46 0.56 24.33
CA TYR A 209 -2.84 1.49 23.26
C TYR A 209 -3.12 2.89 23.81
N LYS A 210 -3.84 2.99 24.94
CA LYS A 210 -4.12 4.27 25.61
C LYS A 210 -2.83 4.97 26.03
N ASP A 211 -1.89 4.25 26.62
CA ASP A 211 -0.58 4.79 27.02
C ASP A 211 0.24 5.27 25.80
N LYS A 212 0.19 4.50 24.70
CA LYS A 212 0.77 4.90 23.41
C LYS A 212 0.13 6.19 22.91
N VAL A 213 -1.19 6.28 22.83
CA VAL A 213 -1.88 7.49 22.34
C VAL A 213 -1.59 8.71 23.23
N ASN A 214 -1.57 8.53 24.55
CA ASN A 214 -1.28 9.60 25.49
C ASN A 214 0.15 10.15 25.35
N SER A 215 1.14 9.25 25.28
CA SER A 215 2.55 9.65 25.12
C SER A 215 2.80 10.36 23.78
N PHE A 216 2.23 9.87 22.68
CA PHE A 216 2.30 10.55 21.39
C PHE A 216 1.59 11.91 21.41
N THR A 217 0.46 12.03 22.08
CA THR A 217 -0.27 13.31 22.19
C THR A 217 0.56 14.37 22.91
N LEU A 218 1.24 14.00 24.01
CA LEU A 218 2.15 14.90 24.73
C LEU A 218 3.32 15.33 23.84
N TYR A 219 3.98 14.38 23.18
CA TYR A 219 5.10 14.65 22.28
C TYR A 219 4.68 15.59 21.14
N HIS A 220 3.57 15.32 20.47
CA HIS A 220 3.04 16.17 19.41
C HIS A 220 2.77 17.60 19.91
N GLY A 221 2.20 17.74 21.11
CA GLY A 221 1.97 19.04 21.73
C GLY A 221 3.26 19.83 21.98
N ILE A 222 4.30 19.19 22.50
CA ILE A 222 5.62 19.81 22.73
C ILE A 222 6.23 20.27 21.40
N VAL A 223 6.23 19.42 20.38
CA VAL A 223 6.83 19.73 19.07
C VAL A 223 6.09 20.89 18.39
N ILE A 224 4.75 20.89 18.41
CA ILE A 224 3.94 22.01 17.90
C ILE A 224 4.25 23.29 18.68
N GLY A 225 4.39 23.21 20.01
CA GLY A 225 4.75 24.34 20.86
C GLY A 225 6.11 24.96 20.49
N ILE A 226 7.14 24.13 20.32
CA ILE A 226 8.48 24.59 19.91
C ILE A 226 8.43 25.23 18.51
N ALA A 227 7.76 24.60 17.55
CA ALA A 227 7.60 25.14 16.20
C ALA A 227 6.85 26.49 16.22
N GLY A 228 5.82 26.62 17.05
CA GLY A 228 5.05 27.86 17.21
C GLY A 228 5.89 28.99 17.82
N LEU A 229 6.65 28.69 18.88
CA LEU A 229 7.56 29.67 19.48
C LEU A 229 8.64 30.13 18.50
N LEU A 230 9.21 29.22 17.70
CA LEU A 230 10.18 29.56 16.66
C LEU A 230 9.57 30.45 15.56
N ALA A 231 8.36 30.12 15.10
CA ALA A 231 7.66 30.92 14.09
C ALA A 231 7.38 32.34 14.60
N LEU A 232 6.90 32.47 15.83
CA LEU A 232 6.67 33.78 16.47
C LEU A 232 7.98 34.55 16.66
N PHE A 233 9.02 33.90 17.18
CA PHE A 233 10.33 34.52 17.38
C PHE A 233 10.91 35.09 16.07
N LEU A 234 10.89 34.30 14.99
CA LEU A 234 11.37 34.74 13.68
C LEU A 234 10.51 35.88 13.09
N THR A 235 9.20 35.87 13.36
CA THR A 235 8.30 36.97 12.97
C THR A 235 8.68 38.28 13.69
N ILE A 236 8.99 38.22 14.99
CA ILE A 236 9.45 39.39 15.75
C ILE A 236 10.79 39.89 15.22
N LEU A 237 11.73 38.99 14.91
CA LEU A 237 13.03 39.38 14.34
C LEU A 237 12.89 40.10 12.98
N PHE A 238 11.91 39.71 12.16
CA PHE A 238 11.59 40.44 10.94
C PHE A 238 11.16 41.89 11.24
N VAL A 239 10.29 42.10 12.23
CA VAL A 239 9.83 43.45 12.60
C VAL A 239 11.00 44.31 13.12
N VAL A 240 11.95 43.70 13.83
CA VAL A 240 13.10 44.41 14.41
C VAL A 240 14.21 44.67 13.39
N LYS A 241 14.47 43.71 12.49
CA LYS A 241 15.60 43.76 11.56
C LYS A 241 15.08 43.86 10.13
N GLY A 242 15.25 45.04 9.52
CA GLY A 242 14.78 45.37 8.16
C GLY A 242 15.49 44.65 7.00
N SER A 243 15.96 43.42 7.20
CA SER A 243 16.54 42.58 6.14
C SER A 243 15.52 41.57 5.62
N VAL A 244 15.52 41.36 4.30
CA VAL A 244 14.62 40.45 3.57
C VAL A 244 14.80 38.97 3.97
N MET A 245 15.93 38.61 4.57
CA MET A 245 16.19 37.25 5.05
C MET A 245 15.22 36.82 6.18
N PHE A 246 14.90 37.73 7.10
CA PHE A 246 14.05 37.41 8.26
C PHE A 246 12.59 37.09 7.90
N PRO A 247 11.89 37.87 7.05
CA PRO A 247 10.52 37.53 6.69
C PRO A 247 10.45 36.21 5.91
N ALA A 248 11.46 35.89 5.10
CA ALA A 248 11.53 34.60 4.42
C ALA A 248 11.71 33.43 5.40
N ALA A 249 12.56 33.61 6.43
CA ALA A 249 12.74 32.61 7.50
C ALA A 249 11.47 32.44 8.33
N ALA A 250 10.78 33.53 8.65
CA ALA A 250 9.51 33.50 9.38
C ALA A 250 8.42 32.77 8.57
N ALA A 251 8.30 33.04 7.27
CA ALA A 251 7.37 32.33 6.39
C ALA A 251 7.63 30.83 6.35
N LEU A 252 8.89 30.42 6.25
CA LEU A 252 9.29 29.01 6.32
C LEU A 252 8.92 28.37 7.67
N ALA A 253 9.16 29.06 8.79
CA ALA A 253 8.81 28.55 10.11
C ALA A 253 7.29 28.37 10.29
N TRP A 254 6.48 29.29 9.77
CA TRP A 254 5.02 29.14 9.74
C TRP A 254 4.56 27.97 8.85
N ALA A 255 5.21 27.78 7.69
CA ALA A 255 4.93 26.63 6.83
C ALA A 255 5.26 25.30 7.52
N VAL A 256 6.39 25.23 8.24
CA VAL A 256 6.78 24.06 9.04
C VAL A 256 5.78 23.80 10.16
N LEU A 257 5.34 24.83 10.89
CA LEU A 257 4.31 24.70 11.92
C LEU A 257 2.99 24.14 11.33
N GLY A 258 2.55 24.69 10.20
CA GLY A 258 1.36 24.22 9.50
C GLY A 258 1.49 22.76 9.08
N TYR A 259 2.62 22.39 8.48
CA TYR A 259 2.92 21.04 8.01
C TYR A 259 2.96 20.01 9.14
N ILE A 260 3.68 20.30 10.23
CA ILE A 260 3.72 19.43 11.42
C ILE A 260 2.33 19.28 12.06
N GLY A 261 1.56 20.36 12.12
CA GLY A 261 0.18 20.31 12.62
C GLY A 261 -0.74 19.43 11.78
N LEU A 262 -0.50 19.33 10.46
CA LEU A 262 -1.22 18.39 9.59
C LEU A 262 -0.77 16.96 9.86
N ASP A 263 0.54 16.72 9.98
CA ASP A 263 1.07 15.39 10.23
C ASP A 263 0.58 14.76 11.53
N PHE A 264 0.47 15.54 12.59
CA PHE A 264 -0.04 15.08 13.88
C PHE A 264 -1.57 15.10 13.97
N SER A 265 -2.27 15.38 12.85
CA SER A 265 -3.73 15.54 12.77
C SER A 265 -4.28 16.55 13.79
N PHE A 266 -3.47 17.55 14.19
CA PHE A 266 -3.87 18.59 15.13
C PHE A 266 -4.99 19.44 14.53
N TRP A 267 -4.83 19.89 13.28
CA TRP A 267 -5.84 20.68 12.59
C TRP A 267 -7.14 19.91 12.36
N SER A 268 -7.05 18.59 12.15
CA SER A 268 -8.22 17.70 12.03
C SER A 268 -9.02 17.66 13.34
N LYS A 269 -8.33 17.60 14.50
CA LYS A 269 -8.96 17.66 15.83
C LYS A 269 -9.58 19.03 16.14
N VAL A 270 -8.91 20.12 15.77
CA VAL A 270 -9.37 21.49 16.07
C VAL A 270 -10.55 21.91 15.19
N PHE A 271 -10.51 21.59 13.90
CA PHE A 271 -11.50 22.06 12.91
C PHE A 271 -12.46 20.98 12.41
N GLY A 272 -12.30 19.71 12.82
CA GLY A 272 -13.16 18.61 12.38
C GLY A 272 -13.04 18.35 10.87
N LEU A 273 -11.82 18.35 10.33
CA LEU A 273 -11.60 18.21 8.88
C LEU A 273 -12.10 16.86 8.37
N SER A 274 -12.74 16.87 7.19
CA SER A 274 -13.07 15.63 6.50
C SER A 274 -11.79 14.94 5.97
N PRO A 275 -11.80 13.61 5.78
CA PRO A 275 -10.63 12.90 5.24
C PRO A 275 -10.14 13.45 3.89
N ILE A 276 -11.07 13.89 3.04
CA ILE A 276 -10.76 14.50 1.73
C ILE A 276 -10.06 15.85 1.92
N ALA A 277 -10.55 16.68 2.85
CA ALA A 277 -9.92 17.96 3.15
C ALA A 277 -8.52 17.77 3.76
N GLU A 278 -8.34 16.75 4.60
CA GLU A 278 -7.03 16.43 5.17
C GLU A 278 -6.01 16.04 4.10
N GLN A 279 -6.42 15.27 3.08
CA GLN A 279 -5.56 14.92 1.94
C GLN A 279 -5.15 16.15 1.13
N PHE A 280 -6.12 17.02 0.82
CA PHE A 280 -5.85 18.28 0.14
C PHE A 280 -4.83 19.13 0.92
N TRP A 281 -5.05 19.32 2.22
CA TRP A 281 -4.17 20.13 3.04
C TRP A 281 -2.78 19.51 3.21
N ARG A 282 -2.67 18.18 3.31
CA ARG A 282 -1.36 17.48 3.33
C ARG A 282 -0.59 17.72 2.03
N ALA A 283 -1.24 17.56 0.87
CA ALA A 283 -0.61 17.82 -0.43
C ALA A 283 -0.24 19.30 -0.61
N ALA A 284 -1.14 20.21 -0.26
CA ALA A 284 -0.88 21.66 -0.30
C ALA A 284 0.25 22.06 0.66
N GLY A 285 0.31 21.43 1.84
CA GLY A 285 1.37 21.63 2.83
C GLY A 285 2.75 21.29 2.29
N GLU A 286 2.90 20.20 1.52
CA GLU A 286 4.17 19.85 0.87
C GLU A 286 4.59 20.90 -0.18
N ALA A 287 3.64 21.40 -0.97
CA ALA A 287 3.90 22.45 -1.96
C ALA A 287 4.27 23.80 -1.29
N ILE A 288 3.56 24.19 -0.22
CA ILE A 288 3.81 25.42 0.54
C ILE A 288 5.16 25.36 1.27
N LEU A 289 5.50 24.22 1.87
CA LEU A 289 6.81 24.01 2.50
C LEU A 289 7.93 24.17 1.46
N THR A 290 7.77 23.57 0.28
CA THR A 290 8.72 23.71 -0.82
C THR A 290 8.83 25.17 -1.30
N ALA A 291 7.71 25.87 -1.43
CA ALA A 291 7.68 27.26 -1.91
C ALA A 291 8.37 28.20 -0.92
N THR A 292 8.08 28.04 0.38
CA THR A 292 8.72 28.86 1.43
C THR A 292 10.19 28.53 1.60
N LEU A 293 10.62 27.28 1.43
CA LEU A 293 12.03 26.90 1.40
C LEU A 293 12.77 27.56 0.24
N LEU A 294 12.16 27.56 -0.96
CA LEU A 294 12.70 28.23 -2.13
C LEU A 294 12.86 29.74 -1.90
N VAL A 295 11.83 30.40 -1.35
CA VAL A 295 11.88 31.84 -1.02
C VAL A 295 12.97 32.13 0.02
N PHE A 296 13.06 31.31 1.06
CA PHE A 296 14.09 31.41 2.08
C PHE A 296 15.49 31.28 1.49
N LEU A 297 15.74 30.26 0.67
CA LEU A 297 17.03 30.03 0.01
C LEU A 297 17.39 31.19 -0.93
N PHE A 298 16.43 31.69 -1.72
CA PHE A 298 16.63 32.83 -2.60
C PHE A 298 17.03 34.10 -1.84
N ALA A 299 16.36 34.38 -0.72
CA ALA A 299 16.68 35.50 0.15
C ALA A 299 18.01 35.32 0.88
N TYR A 300 18.31 34.10 1.34
CA TYR A 300 19.53 33.77 2.09
C TYR A 300 20.80 33.87 1.23
N LEU A 301 20.77 33.27 0.04
CA LEU A 301 21.89 33.28 -0.91
C LEU A 301 22.02 34.62 -1.66
N ASN A 302 21.10 35.56 -1.42
CA ASN A 302 21.08 36.88 -2.07
C ASN A 302 21.16 36.78 -3.61
N LEU A 303 20.46 35.81 -4.20
CA LEU A 303 20.49 35.50 -5.63
C LEU A 303 19.98 36.65 -6.50
N ASN A 304 19.20 37.56 -5.92
CA ASN A 304 18.76 38.80 -6.56
C ASN A 304 19.93 39.65 -7.08
N ARG A 305 21.11 39.56 -6.44
CA ARG A 305 22.26 40.39 -6.79
C ARG A 305 23.11 39.85 -7.94
N TRP A 306 23.01 38.56 -8.26
CA TRP A 306 23.97 37.90 -9.16
C TRP A 306 23.48 37.83 -10.61
N HIS A 307 22.22 37.44 -10.89
CA HIS A 307 21.67 37.45 -12.26
C HIS A 307 20.13 37.51 -12.25
N VAL A 308 19.55 38.34 -13.14
CA VAL A 308 18.09 38.45 -13.39
C VAL A 308 17.45 37.10 -13.75
N ARG A 309 18.22 36.17 -14.33
CA ARG A 309 17.76 34.82 -14.68
C ARG A 309 17.29 34.01 -13.47
N TYR A 310 17.97 34.12 -12.32
CA TYR A 310 17.56 33.39 -11.11
C TYR A 310 16.20 33.85 -10.57
N MET A 311 15.87 35.13 -10.73
CA MET A 311 14.55 35.66 -10.38
C MET A 311 13.45 35.04 -11.26
N HIS A 312 13.69 34.90 -12.57
CA HIS A 312 12.73 34.28 -13.50
C HIS A 312 12.53 32.79 -13.18
N VAL A 313 13.62 32.08 -12.88
CA VAL A 313 13.56 30.67 -12.48
C VAL A 313 12.79 30.51 -11.18
N ALA A 314 13.09 31.30 -10.15
CA ALA A 314 12.39 31.26 -8.86
C ALA A 314 10.90 31.61 -9.01
N ALA A 315 10.58 32.66 -9.76
CA ALA A 315 9.18 33.04 -10.03
C ALA A 315 8.43 31.95 -10.79
N GLY A 316 9.02 31.37 -11.84
CA GLY A 316 8.45 30.25 -12.57
C GLY A 316 8.21 29.03 -11.68
N TRP A 317 9.15 28.74 -10.78
CA TRP A 317 9.03 27.63 -9.82
C TRP A 317 7.94 27.87 -8.78
N LEU A 318 7.76 29.11 -8.31
CA LEU A 318 6.66 29.48 -7.43
C LEU A 318 5.30 29.37 -8.12
N VAL A 319 5.20 29.79 -9.38
CA VAL A 319 3.97 29.59 -10.19
C VAL A 319 3.67 28.11 -10.36
N PHE A 320 4.70 27.30 -10.63
CA PHE A 320 4.56 25.84 -10.71
C PHE A 320 4.06 25.23 -9.39
N LEU A 321 4.61 25.63 -8.24
CA LEU A 321 4.15 25.16 -6.93
C LEU A 321 2.73 25.62 -6.61
N ALA A 322 2.36 26.85 -6.98
CA ALA A 322 0.99 27.34 -6.84
C ALA A 322 0.02 26.54 -7.72
N ALA A 323 0.43 26.16 -8.93
CA ALA A 323 -0.34 25.27 -9.79
C ALA A 323 -0.50 23.87 -9.17
N LEU A 324 0.51 23.33 -8.47
CA LEU A 324 0.37 22.06 -7.76
C LEU A 324 -0.68 22.11 -6.64
N VAL A 325 -0.80 23.25 -5.93
CA VAL A 325 -1.88 23.44 -4.95
C VAL A 325 -3.26 23.37 -5.63
N ALA A 326 -3.40 23.90 -6.85
CA ALA A 326 -4.64 23.75 -7.62
C ALA A 326 -4.86 22.30 -8.09
N VAL A 327 -3.81 21.60 -8.52
CA VAL A 327 -3.88 20.16 -8.89
C VAL A 327 -4.29 19.30 -7.70
N ALA A 328 -3.90 19.66 -6.48
CA ALA A 328 -4.27 18.93 -5.26
C ALA A 328 -5.80 18.87 -5.03
N LEU A 329 -6.59 19.76 -5.64
CA LEU A 329 -8.06 19.70 -5.60
C LEU A 329 -8.62 18.52 -6.42
N ALA A 330 -7.91 18.11 -7.47
CA ALA A 330 -8.31 17.00 -8.34
C ALA A 330 -7.64 15.69 -7.92
N ASP A 331 -6.33 15.73 -7.65
CA ASP A 331 -5.53 14.56 -7.28
C ASP A 331 -4.44 14.96 -6.27
N ALA A 332 -4.77 14.84 -4.98
CA ALA A 332 -3.87 15.16 -3.88
C ALA A 332 -2.62 14.25 -3.85
N PRO A 333 -2.71 12.91 -4.00
CA PRO A 333 -1.53 12.05 -4.08
C PRO A 333 -0.54 12.46 -5.16
N MET A 334 -1.02 12.72 -6.39
CA MET A 334 -0.15 13.14 -7.48
C MET A 334 0.54 14.49 -7.19
N ALA A 335 -0.22 15.48 -6.69
CA ALA A 335 0.31 16.79 -6.34
C ALA A 335 1.41 16.71 -5.25
N ALA A 336 1.17 15.92 -4.20
CA ALA A 336 2.12 15.66 -3.12
C ALA A 336 3.41 14.99 -3.65
N GLY A 337 3.28 13.95 -4.48
CA GLY A 337 4.45 13.28 -5.07
C GLY A 337 5.35 14.23 -5.87
N ILE A 338 4.75 15.08 -6.70
CA ILE A 338 5.49 16.09 -7.46
C ILE A 338 6.10 17.15 -6.53
N ALA A 339 5.38 17.57 -5.49
CA ALA A 339 5.88 18.51 -4.49
C ALA A 339 7.12 17.97 -3.74
N ARG A 340 7.14 16.67 -3.36
CA ARG A 340 8.31 16.03 -2.73
C ARG A 340 9.55 16.02 -3.63
N LEU A 341 9.37 15.72 -4.92
CA LEU A 341 10.47 15.78 -5.90
C LEU A 341 10.98 17.21 -6.08
N SER A 342 10.06 18.18 -6.10
CA SER A 342 10.40 19.60 -6.14
C SER A 342 11.16 20.03 -4.89
N LEU A 343 10.75 19.59 -3.70
CA LEU A 343 11.46 19.84 -2.44
C LEU A 343 12.89 19.30 -2.50
N LEU A 344 13.05 18.07 -2.97
CA LEU A 344 14.38 17.45 -3.13
C LEU A 344 15.24 18.23 -4.13
N ALA A 345 14.67 18.63 -5.27
CA ALA A 345 15.37 19.44 -6.26
C ALA A 345 15.81 20.81 -5.69
N VAL A 346 14.94 21.50 -4.96
CA VAL A 346 15.24 22.78 -4.31
C VAL A 346 16.31 22.61 -3.23
N ALA A 347 16.24 21.55 -2.42
CA ALA A 347 17.21 21.26 -1.37
C ALA A 347 18.60 20.95 -1.95
N VAL A 348 18.67 20.09 -2.98
CA VAL A 348 19.93 19.72 -3.65
C VAL A 348 20.52 20.91 -4.40
N ALA A 349 19.71 21.66 -5.15
CA ALA A 349 20.17 22.86 -5.84
C ALA A 349 20.67 23.92 -4.85
N GLY A 350 19.98 24.11 -3.72
CA GLY A 350 20.43 25.00 -2.67
C GLY A 350 21.76 24.60 -2.06
N LEU A 351 21.93 23.32 -1.74
CA LEU A 351 23.20 22.80 -1.23
C LEU A 351 24.34 22.94 -2.25
N GLY A 352 24.06 22.72 -3.54
CA GLY A 352 25.07 22.87 -4.59
C GLY A 352 25.49 24.32 -4.87
N VAL A 353 24.72 25.31 -4.41
CA VAL A 353 25.05 26.74 -4.57
C VAL A 353 25.78 27.31 -3.35
N VAL A 354 25.60 26.71 -2.16
CA VAL A 354 26.32 27.06 -0.92
C VAL A 354 27.81 26.73 -1.03
#